data_AF-T1H721-F1
#
_entry.id   AF-T1H721-F1
#
_cell.length_a   1.000
_cell.length_b   1.000
_cell.length_c   1.000
_cell.angle_alpha   90.00
_cell.angle_beta   90.00
_cell.angle_gamma   90.00
#
_symmetry.space_group_name_H-M   'P 1'
#
loop_
_entity.id
_entity.type
_entity.pdbx_description
1 polymer ?
#
loop_
_entity_poly.entity_id
_entity_poly.type
_entity_poly.pdbx_seq_one_letter_code
_entity_poly.pdbx_strand_id
1 'polypeptide(L)'
;YAVDFLPWLAPFYHNHMNRIVHWSSTIRTFILERIINDRERNLDIDEPEKDFTDALLKSLIEDEDVSRDTIIFMLEDFIGGHSAIGNLVMLALAYVVRNPEIGKQIQAEIGKITDNKRSVSLYDIESLPYTVATIYEVLRYSSSPIVPHVATEDAAIAGFGVT
;
A
#
# COMPACT_ATOMS: atom_id res chain seq x y z
N TYR A 1 5.17 15.91 -6.98
CA TYR A 1 3.81 16.35 -6.62
C TYR A 1 3.67 17.86 -6.47
N ALA A 2 4.13 18.52 -5.39
CA ALA A 2 3.93 19.97 -5.23
C ALA A 2 4.53 20.82 -6.38
N VAL A 3 5.68 20.39 -6.92
CA VAL A 3 6.34 21.05 -8.07
C VAL A 3 5.59 20.84 -9.38
N ASP A 4 4.78 19.79 -9.51
CA ASP A 4 4.03 19.52 -10.74
C ASP A 4 2.87 20.53 -10.92
N PHE A 5 2.30 21.02 -9.82
CA PHE A 5 1.25 22.06 -9.82
C PHE A 5 1.79 23.46 -9.57
N LEU A 6 2.93 23.57 -8.88
CA LEU A 6 3.58 24.84 -8.52
C LEU A 6 5.05 24.82 -8.96
N PRO A 7 5.36 24.89 -10.26
CA PRO A 7 6.72 24.70 -10.78
C PRO A 7 7.74 25.70 -10.24
N TRP A 8 7.30 26.90 -9.84
CA TRP A 8 8.16 27.92 -9.23
C TRP A 8 8.72 27.51 -7.86
N LEU A 9 8.22 26.43 -7.25
CA LEU A 9 8.80 25.84 -6.04
C LEU A 9 10.06 25.01 -6.34
N ALA A 10 10.34 24.64 -7.59
CA ALA A 10 11.45 23.76 -7.96
C ALA A 10 12.82 24.21 -7.40
N PRO A 11 13.22 25.50 -7.44
CA PRO A 11 14.50 25.93 -6.88
C PRO A 11 14.62 25.69 -5.37
N PHE A 12 13.51 25.81 -4.63
CA PHE A 12 13.48 25.60 -3.18
C PHE A 12 13.47 24.12 -2.80
N TYR A 13 12.93 23.26 -3.68
CA TYR A 13 12.82 21.82 -3.46
C TYR A 13 14.02 21.01 -4.00
N HIS A 14 14.99 21.63 -4.66
CA HIS A 14 16.09 20.93 -5.33
C HIS A 14 16.81 19.91 -4.43
N ASN A 15 17.23 20.34 -3.23
CA ASN A 15 17.91 19.45 -2.28
C ASN A 15 17.02 18.31 -1.78
N HIS A 16 15.72 18.57 -1.61
CA HIS A 16 14.75 17.56 -1.21
C HIS A 16 14.52 16.53 -2.32
N MET A 17 14.40 16.98 -3.57
CA MET A 17 14.27 16.12 -4.74
C MET A 17 15.50 15.22 -4.90
N ASN A 18 16.71 15.76 -4.75
CA ASN A 18 17.94 14.97 -4.80
C ASN A 18 17.95 13.87 -3.72
N ARG A 19 17.44 14.15 -2.52
CA ARG A 19 17.29 13.15 -1.46
C ARG A 19 16.27 12.07 -1.81
N ILE A 20 15.11 12.44 -2.36
CA ILE A 20 14.10 11.46 -2.81
C ILE A 20 14.68 10.55 -3.88
N VAL A 21 15.36 11.12 -4.88
CA VAL A 21 16.01 10.35 -5.96
C VAL A 21 17.03 9.38 -5.38
N HIS A 22 17.84 9.83 -4.41
CA HIS A 22 18.79 8.95 -3.74
C HIS A 22 18.10 7.79 -3.01
N TRP A 23 17.05 8.07 -2.23
CA TRP A 23 16.28 7.03 -1.53
C TRP A 23 15.59 6.05 -2.48
N SER A 24 14.98 6.55 -3.56
CA SER A 24 14.39 5.72 -4.60
C SER A 24 15.44 4.78 -5.22
N SER A 25 16.63 5.30 -5.54
CA SER A 25 17.73 4.47 -6.03
C SER A 25 18.16 3.43 -5.00
N THR A 26 18.24 3.77 -3.71
CA THR A 26 18.60 2.80 -2.65
C THR A 26 17.56 1.69 -2.53
N ILE A 27 16.27 2.02 -2.56
CA ILE A 27 15.18 1.04 -2.52
C ILE A 27 15.26 0.12 -3.73
N ARG A 28 15.43 0.68 -4.94
CA ARG A 28 15.56 -0.10 -6.16
C ARG A 28 16.75 -1.06 -6.10
N THR A 29 17.92 -0.58 -5.69
CA THR A 29 19.11 -1.42 -5.50
C THR A 29 18.84 -2.56 -4.52
N PHE A 30 18.20 -2.27 -3.39
CA PHE A 30 17.84 -3.31 -2.41
C PHE A 30 16.92 -4.37 -3.01
N ILE A 31 15.86 -3.98 -3.72
CA ILE A 31 14.93 -4.93 -4.38
C ILE A 31 15.68 -5.80 -5.38
N LEU A 32 16.48 -5.18 -6.26
CA LEU A 32 17.25 -5.90 -7.26
C LEU A 32 18.20 -6.92 -6.62
N GLU A 33 19.02 -6.47 -5.67
CA GLU A 33 20.07 -7.29 -5.08
C GLU A 33 19.56 -8.37 -4.12
N ARG A 34 18.52 -8.07 -3.33
CA ARG A 34 18.06 -8.95 -2.25
C ARG A 34 16.84 -9.78 -2.60
N ILE A 35 16.06 -9.36 -3.60
CA ILE A 35 14.79 -10.01 -3.94
C ILE A 35 14.90 -10.63 -5.34
N ILE A 36 15.19 -9.81 -6.35
CA ILE A 36 15.06 -10.23 -7.75
C ILE A 36 16.22 -11.12 -8.20
N ASN A 37 17.47 -10.70 -8.02
CA ASN A 37 18.63 -11.36 -8.66
C ASN A 37 18.77 -12.84 -8.30
N ASP A 38 18.59 -13.19 -7.02
CA ASP A 38 18.71 -14.58 -6.57
C ASP A 38 17.49 -15.41 -6.98
N ARG A 39 16.30 -14.81 -7.08
CA ARG A 39 15.09 -15.50 -7.54
C ARG A 39 15.12 -15.76 -9.03
N GLU A 40 15.49 -14.77 -9.85
CA GLU A 40 15.65 -14.91 -11.31
C GLU A 40 16.61 -16.05 -11.66
N ARG A 41 17.70 -16.23 -10.91
CA ARG A 41 18.70 -17.28 -11.15
C ARG A 41 18.21 -18.69 -10.83
N ASN A 42 17.27 -18.81 -9.91
CA ASN A 42 16.78 -20.09 -9.38
C ASN A 42 15.32 -20.37 -9.79
N LEU A 43 14.76 -19.55 -10.69
CA LEU A 43 13.38 -19.69 -11.13
C LEU A 43 13.25 -20.94 -12.01
N ASP A 44 12.45 -21.88 -11.55
CA ASP A 44 12.00 -23.00 -12.37
C ASP A 44 10.63 -22.65 -12.98
N ILE A 45 10.58 -22.63 -14.31
CA ILE A 45 9.39 -22.25 -15.07
C ILE A 45 8.31 -23.33 -14.93
N ASP A 46 8.72 -24.59 -14.77
CA ASP A 46 7.83 -25.75 -14.71
C ASP A 46 7.24 -25.98 -13.31
N GLU A 47 7.87 -25.45 -12.24
CA GLU A 47 7.33 -25.50 -10.88
C GLU A 47 6.25 -24.43 -10.67
N PRO A 48 5.17 -24.69 -9.90
CA PRO A 48 4.20 -23.65 -9.57
C PRO A 48 4.82 -22.48 -8.80
N GLU A 49 4.25 -21.28 -8.97
CA GLU A 49 4.72 -20.05 -8.33
C GLU A 49 4.60 -20.17 -6.80
N LYS A 50 5.66 -19.81 -6.07
CA LYS A 50 5.66 -19.90 -4.59
C LYS A 50 5.04 -18.66 -3.95
N ASP A 51 5.23 -17.51 -4.57
CA ASP A 51 4.66 -16.25 -4.15
C ASP A 51 4.51 -15.25 -5.31
N PHE A 52 4.07 -14.04 -4.99
CA PHE A 52 3.83 -12.97 -5.95
C PHE A 52 5.07 -12.60 -6.80
N THR A 53 6.28 -12.70 -6.26
CA THR A 53 7.50 -12.36 -7.01
C THR A 53 7.76 -13.39 -8.10
N ASP A 54 7.58 -14.67 -7.80
CA ASP A 54 7.76 -15.74 -8.79
C ASP A 54 6.74 -15.59 -9.93
N ALA A 55 5.48 -15.26 -9.60
CA ALA A 55 4.45 -14.97 -10.59
C ALA A 55 4.82 -13.79 -11.51
N LEU A 56 5.36 -12.71 -10.95
CA LEU A 56 5.85 -11.57 -11.72
C LEU A 56 7.04 -11.93 -12.63
N LEU A 57 7.99 -12.72 -12.13
CA LEU A 57 9.16 -13.12 -12.91
C LEU A 57 8.81 -14.11 -14.04
N LYS A 58 7.82 -14.97 -13.85
CA LYS A 58 7.31 -15.83 -14.92
C LYS A 58 6.53 -15.05 -15.96
N SER A 59 5.74 -14.06 -15.54
CA SER A 59 5.02 -13.18 -16.47
C SER A 59 5.97 -12.46 -17.43
N LEU A 60 7.19 -12.14 -17.01
CA LEU A 60 8.25 -11.58 -17.87
C LEU A 60 8.67 -12.52 -19.02
N ILE A 61 8.48 -13.83 -18.85
CA ILE A 61 8.84 -14.87 -19.83
C ILE A 61 7.63 -15.18 -20.73
N GLU A 62 6.44 -15.19 -20.16
CA GLU A 62 5.20 -15.60 -20.83
C GLU A 62 4.55 -14.48 -21.65
N ASP A 63 4.78 -13.21 -21.29
CA ASP A 63 4.15 -12.05 -21.91
C ASP A 63 5.22 -11.06 -22.42
N GLU A 64 5.28 -10.88 -23.75
CA GLU A 64 6.22 -9.97 -24.42
C GLU A 64 5.96 -8.50 -24.09
N ASP A 65 4.74 -8.14 -23.66
CA ASP A 65 4.38 -6.77 -23.26
C ASP A 65 4.87 -6.44 -21.85
N VAL A 66 5.24 -7.44 -21.05
CA VAL A 66 5.74 -7.25 -19.69
C VAL A 66 7.25 -7.02 -19.72
N SER A 67 7.67 -5.82 -19.32
CA SER A 67 9.09 -5.48 -19.22
C SER A 67 9.65 -5.71 -17.82
N ARG A 68 10.98 -5.88 -17.73
CA ARG A 68 11.66 -5.98 -16.42
C ARG A 68 11.41 -4.75 -15.54
N ASP A 69 11.33 -3.56 -16.13
CA ASP A 69 11.00 -2.34 -15.40
C ASP A 69 9.56 -2.40 -14.83
N THR A 70 8.62 -3.00 -15.56
CA THR A 70 7.24 -3.22 -15.07
C THR A 70 7.25 -4.03 -13.78
N ILE A 71 8.00 -5.13 -13.75
CA ILE A 71 8.13 -5.98 -12.55
C ILE A 71 8.75 -5.22 -11.38
N ILE A 72 9.80 -4.43 -11.65
CA ILE A 72 10.46 -3.62 -10.62
C ILE A 72 9.47 -2.59 -10.04
N PHE A 73 8.71 -1.89 -10.88
CA PHE A 73 7.73 -0.91 -10.41
C PHE A 73 6.60 -1.56 -9.58
N MET A 74 6.13 -2.74 -9.96
CA MET A 74 5.12 -3.47 -9.18
C MET A 74 5.62 -3.86 -7.79
N LEU A 75 6.89 -4.30 -7.69
CA LEU A 75 7.50 -4.63 -6.39
C LEU A 75 7.77 -3.38 -5.54
N GLU A 76 8.19 -2.28 -6.16
CA GLU A 76 8.34 -0.98 -5.49
C GLU A 76 7.00 -0.48 -4.95
N ASP A 77 5.92 -0.59 -5.73
CA ASP A 77 4.57 -0.20 -5.33
C ASP A 77 4.04 -1.07 -4.17
N PHE A 78 4.28 -2.38 -4.22
CA PHE A 78 3.93 -3.30 -3.13
C PHE A 78 4.60 -2.91 -1.80
N ILE A 79 5.89 -2.53 -1.84
CA ILE A 79 6.60 -2.01 -0.66
C ILE A 79 6.02 -0.67 -0.21
N GLY A 80 5.61 0.19 -1.14
CA GLY A 80 4.88 1.43 -0.83
C GLY A 80 3.59 1.16 -0.04
N GLY A 81 2.81 0.17 -0.46
CA GLY A 81 1.58 -0.26 0.22
C GLY A 81 1.79 -0.68 1.67
N HIS A 82 2.93 -1.29 2.00
CA HIS A 82 3.28 -1.64 3.38
C HIS A 82 3.31 -0.41 4.30
N SER A 83 3.89 0.70 3.85
CA SER A 83 3.95 1.95 4.63
C SER A 83 2.55 2.51 4.90
N ALA A 84 1.64 2.44 3.93
CA ALA A 84 0.26 2.91 4.08
C ALA A 84 -0.50 2.10 5.15
N ILE A 85 -0.39 0.77 5.12
CA ILE A 85 -1.01 -0.10 6.13
C ILE A 85 -0.40 0.13 7.50
N GLY A 86 0.93 0.26 7.59
CA GLY A 86 1.62 0.56 8.85
C GLY A 86 1.15 1.88 9.48
N ASN A 87 0.99 2.93 8.67
CA ASN A 87 0.44 4.20 9.12
C ASN A 87 -1.02 4.07 9.59
N LEU A 88 -1.85 3.31 8.87
CA LEU A 88 -3.23 3.05 9.28
C LEU A 88 -3.30 2.37 10.65
N VAL A 89 -2.50 1.32 10.87
CA VAL A 89 -2.46 0.60 12.16
C VAL A 89 -1.98 1.52 13.28
N MET A 90 -0.93 2.31 13.04
CA MET A 90 -0.42 3.28 14.00
C MET A 90 -1.52 4.29 14.40
N LEU A 91 -2.24 4.84 13.43
CA LEU A 91 -3.33 5.78 13.68
C LEU A 91 -4.47 5.12 14.44
N ALA A 92 -4.88 3.91 14.05
CA ALA A 92 -5.93 3.18 14.76
C ALA A 92 -5.59 2.99 16.24
N LEU A 93 -4.36 2.56 16.54
CA LEU A 93 -3.89 2.42 17.92
C LEU A 93 -3.84 3.78 18.64
N ALA A 94 -3.39 4.85 17.97
CA ALA A 94 -3.38 6.18 18.56
C ALA A 94 -4.80 6.67 18.95
N TYR A 95 -5.82 6.43 18.12
CA TYR A 95 -7.20 6.77 18.44
C TYR A 95 -7.76 5.94 19.60
N VAL A 96 -7.43 4.65 19.67
CA VAL A 96 -7.82 3.77 20.78
C VAL A 96 -7.19 4.21 22.09
N VAL A 97 -5.89 4.58 22.07
CA VAL A 97 -5.19 5.11 23.26
C VAL A 97 -5.79 6.44 23.71
N ARG A 98 -6.15 7.32 22.77
CA ARG A 98 -6.74 8.63 23.08
C ARG A 98 -8.15 8.52 23.65
N ASN A 99 -8.90 7.50 23.27
CA ASN A 99 -10.28 7.26 23.71
C ASN A 99 -10.42 5.84 24.27
N PRO A 100 -10.05 5.59 25.54
CA PRO A 100 -10.01 4.25 26.12
C PRO A 100 -11.32 3.46 26.05
N GLU A 101 -12.47 4.15 25.98
CA GLU A 101 -13.78 3.51 25.79
C GLU A 101 -13.86 2.71 24.49
N ILE A 102 -13.19 3.14 23.41
CA ILE A 102 -13.13 2.39 22.15
C ILE A 102 -12.44 1.04 22.39
N GLY A 103 -11.30 1.06 23.09
CA GLY A 103 -10.56 -0.16 23.45
C GLY A 103 -11.38 -1.11 24.33
N LYS A 104 -12.12 -0.58 25.30
CA LYS A 104 -13.02 -1.38 26.15
C LYS A 104 -14.12 -2.05 25.35
N GLN A 105 -14.74 -1.34 24.40
CA GLN A 105 -15.80 -1.89 23.55
C GLN A 105 -15.27 -2.97 22.60
N ILE A 106 -14.10 -2.74 21.98
CA ILE A 106 -13.41 -3.77 21.17
C ILE A 106 -13.13 -5.02 22.00
N GLN A 107 -12.56 -4.87 23.20
CA GLN A 107 -12.29 -6.01 24.08
C GLN A 107 -13.56 -6.73 24.52
N ALA A 108 -14.64 -5.99 24.82
CA ALA A 108 -15.93 -6.58 25.19
C ALA A 108 -16.55 -7.36 24.02
N GLU A 109 -16.44 -6.84 22.79
CA GLU A 109 -16.88 -7.51 21.58
C GLU A 109 -16.10 -8.81 21.35
N ILE A 110 -14.77 -8.74 21.41
CA ILE A 110 -13.89 -9.92 21.30
C ILE A 110 -14.17 -10.96 22.38
N GLY A 111 -14.39 -10.52 23.62
CA GLY A 111 -14.68 -11.42 24.73
C GLY A 111 -15.99 -12.20 24.54
N LYS A 112 -17.01 -11.60 23.92
CA LYS A 112 -18.28 -12.26 23.62
C LYS A 112 -18.17 -13.35 22.56
N ILE A 113 -17.32 -13.17 21.56
CA ILE A 113 -17.22 -14.12 20.44
C ILE A 113 -16.22 -15.26 20.69
N THR A 114 -15.21 -15.01 21.54
CA THR A 114 -14.13 -15.97 21.82
C THR A 114 -14.28 -16.67 23.16
N ASP A 115 -15.26 -16.27 23.98
CA ASP A 115 -15.37 -16.59 25.41
C ASP A 115 -14.08 -16.30 26.20
N ASN A 116 -13.19 -15.46 25.66
CA ASN A 116 -11.81 -15.26 26.15
C ASN A 116 -10.97 -16.56 26.22
N LYS A 117 -11.31 -17.58 25.43
CA LYS A 117 -10.63 -18.89 25.42
C LYS A 117 -9.70 -19.08 24.23
N ARG A 118 -9.79 -18.22 23.22
CA ARG A 118 -8.98 -18.27 22.00
C ARG A 118 -8.69 -16.88 21.47
N SER A 119 -7.70 -16.77 20.60
CA SER A 119 -7.45 -15.56 19.81
C SER A 119 -8.54 -15.37 18.75
N VAL A 120 -8.72 -14.11 18.33
CA VAL A 120 -9.51 -13.76 17.16
C VAL A 120 -8.86 -14.27 15.88
N SER A 121 -9.68 -14.57 14.89
CA SER A 121 -9.27 -15.00 13.55
C SER A 121 -10.02 -14.20 12.48
N LEU A 122 -9.59 -14.32 11.22
CA LEU A 122 -10.28 -13.65 10.10
C LEU A 122 -11.73 -14.15 9.92
N TYR A 123 -12.03 -15.38 10.34
CA TYR A 123 -13.39 -15.93 10.28
C TYR A 123 -14.37 -15.25 11.24
N ASP A 124 -13.86 -14.49 12.21
CA ASP A 124 -14.69 -13.77 13.19
C ASP A 124 -15.13 -12.39 12.70
N ILE A 125 -14.65 -11.93 11.53
CA ILE A 125 -14.81 -10.54 11.07
C ILE A 125 -16.27 -10.09 11.02
N GLU A 126 -17.19 -10.97 10.58
CA GLU A 126 -18.63 -10.68 10.52
C GLU A 126 -19.25 -10.51 11.92
N SER A 127 -18.63 -11.10 12.94
CA SER A 127 -19.03 -11.00 14.35
C SER A 127 -18.30 -9.88 15.11
N LEU A 128 -17.50 -9.06 14.43
CA LEU A 128 -16.73 -7.94 15.00
C LEU A 128 -17.15 -6.56 14.44
N PRO A 129 -18.46 -6.23 14.35
CA PRO A 129 -18.91 -5.01 13.69
C PRO A 129 -18.38 -3.71 14.32
N TYR A 130 -18.21 -3.64 15.64
CA TYR A 130 -17.67 -2.46 16.32
C TYR A 130 -16.18 -2.28 16.03
N THR A 131 -15.41 -3.37 16.06
CA THR A 131 -13.99 -3.36 15.72
C THR A 131 -13.78 -2.95 14.26
N VAL A 132 -14.56 -3.52 13.33
CA VAL A 132 -14.53 -3.16 11.89
C VAL A 132 -14.93 -1.70 11.69
N ALA A 133 -16.00 -1.23 12.35
CA ALA A 133 -16.41 0.17 12.30
C ALA A 133 -15.34 1.12 12.82
N THR A 134 -14.57 0.72 13.84
CA THR A 134 -13.44 1.51 14.34
C THR A 134 -12.37 1.68 13.26
N ILE A 135 -12.02 0.61 12.53
CA ILE A 135 -11.06 0.68 11.42
C ILE A 135 -11.58 1.60 10.31
N TYR A 136 -12.85 1.47 9.94
CA TYR A 136 -13.47 2.36 8.95
C TYR A 136 -13.50 3.81 9.38
N GLU A 137 -13.73 4.09 10.65
CA GLU A 137 -13.72 5.46 11.15
C GLU A 137 -12.32 6.08 11.11
N VAL A 138 -11.28 5.29 11.39
CA VAL A 138 -9.88 5.72 11.25
C VAL A 138 -9.59 6.05 9.79
N LEU A 139 -10.00 5.18 8.86
CA LEU A 139 -9.89 5.43 7.42
C LEU A 139 -10.62 6.70 7.02
N ARG A 140 -11.88 6.88 7.43
CA ARG A 140 -12.70 8.06 7.11
C ARG A 140 -12.05 9.35 7.60
N TYR A 141 -11.47 9.34 8.80
CA TYR A 141 -10.92 10.53 9.43
C TYR A 141 -9.50 10.86 8.97
N SER A 142 -8.71 9.85 8.58
CA SER A 142 -7.26 9.99 8.39
C SER A 142 -6.80 9.80 6.95
N SER A 143 -7.66 9.30 6.06
CA SER A 143 -7.31 9.13 4.64
C SER A 143 -7.19 10.47 3.95
N SER A 144 -6.12 10.62 3.17
CA SER A 144 -5.82 11.82 2.39
C SER A 144 -6.48 11.73 1.01
N PRO A 145 -7.25 12.74 0.56
CA PRO A 145 -7.88 12.74 -0.77
C PRO A 145 -6.93 13.19 -1.90
N ILE A 146 -5.61 13.11 -1.71
CA ILE A 146 -4.66 13.95 -2.48
C ILE A 146 -4.05 13.23 -3.70
N VAL A 147 -4.37 11.96 -3.95
CA VAL A 147 -3.83 11.30 -5.15
C VAL A 147 -4.44 11.97 -6.40
N PRO A 148 -3.64 12.62 -7.24
CA PRO A 148 -4.10 13.26 -8.48
C PRO A 148 -4.67 12.23 -9.44
N HIS A 149 -5.66 12.63 -10.23
CA HIS A 149 -6.04 11.92 -11.43
C HIS A 149 -5.76 12.80 -12.64
N VAL A 150 -5.38 12.18 -13.75
CA VAL A 150 -5.16 12.84 -15.05
C VAL A 150 -6.08 12.14 -16.05
N ALA A 151 -6.79 12.92 -16.87
CA ALA A 151 -7.62 12.36 -17.93
C ALA A 151 -6.73 11.76 -19.02
N THR A 152 -7.03 10.53 -19.44
CA THR A 152 -6.31 9.84 -20.52
C THR A 152 -6.94 10.11 -21.89
N GLU A 153 -8.16 10.64 -21.90
CA GLU A 153 -8.93 11.03 -23.08
C GLU A 153 -9.93 12.13 -22.70
N ASP A 154 -10.45 12.84 -23.69
CA ASP A 154 -11.48 13.86 -23.50
C ASP A 154 -12.74 13.25 -22.86
N ALA A 155 -13.14 13.78 -21.71
CA ALA A 155 -14.25 13.28 -20.92
C ALA A 155 -15.17 14.42 -20.44
N ALA A 156 -16.31 14.05 -19.84
CA ALA A 156 -17.19 15.01 -19.18
C ALA A 156 -17.56 14.54 -17.76
N ILE A 157 -17.33 15.38 -16.76
CA ILE A 157 -17.75 15.13 -15.37
C ILE A 157 -18.92 16.07 -15.05
N ALA A 158 -20.09 15.50 -14.78
CA ALA A 158 -21.32 16.26 -14.51
C ALA A 158 -21.64 17.34 -15.58
N GLY A 159 -21.32 17.05 -16.85
CA GLY A 159 -21.55 17.96 -17.98
C GLY A 159 -20.44 18.98 -18.24
N PHE A 160 -19.38 19.01 -17.42
CA PHE A 160 -18.20 19.85 -17.64
C PHE A 160 -17.11 19.05 -18.36
N GLY A 161 -16.56 19.61 -19.44
CA GLY A 161 -15.46 18.98 -20.18
C GLY A 161 -14.17 18.91 -19.35
N VAL A 162 -13.49 17.78 -19.45
CA VAL A 162 -12.18 17.49 -18.85
C VAL A 162 -11.32 16.90 -19.96
N THR A 163 -10.19 17.55 -20.23
CA THR A 163 -9.22 17.20 -21.29
C THR A 163 -7.86 16.99 -20.67
#